data_AF-A0A2V6BSV8-F1
#
_entry.id   AF-A0A2V6BSV8-F1
#
_cell.length_a   1.000
_cell.length_b   1.000
_cell.length_c   1.000
_cell.angle_alpha   90.00
_cell.angle_beta   90.00
_cell.angle_gamma   90.00
#
_symmetry.space_group_name_H-M   'P 1'
#
loop_
_entity.id
_entity.type
_entity.pdbx_description
1 polymer ?
#
loop_
_entity_poly.entity_id
_entity_poly.type
_entity_poly.pdbx_seq_one_letter_code
_entity_poly.pdbx_strand_id
1 'polypeptide(L)' 'MRTDRDYVLGTHNEELARLGLQHRVWRPVVLDCWQRAGITVGKRVLDVGAGPGYAAVDLAEIVGPTGGV' A
#
# COMPACT_ATOMS: atom_id res chain seq x y z
N MET A 1 18.72 -29.09 15.51
CA MET A 1 18.60 -27.62 15.34
C MET A 1 17.16 -27.32 14.98
N ARG A 2 16.48 -26.48 15.75
CA ARG A 2 15.11 -26.06 15.45
C ARG A 2 15.20 -25.18 14.21
N THR A 3 14.69 -25.65 13.07
CA THR A 3 14.41 -24.76 11.94
C THR A 3 13.30 -23.85 12.42
N ASP A 4 13.64 -22.66 12.92
CA ASP A 4 12.65 -21.61 13.08
C ASP A 4 12.05 -21.41 11.69
N ARG A 5 10.79 -21.86 11.54
CA ARG A 5 9.98 -21.49 10.40
C ARG A 5 9.57 -20.05 10.66
N ASP A 6 10.51 -19.14 10.43
CA ASP A 6 10.23 -17.72 10.39
C ASP A 6 9.05 -17.52 9.45
N TYR A 7 8.04 -16.83 9.96
CA TYR A 7 6.85 -16.52 9.19
C TYR A 7 7.30 -15.80 7.91
N VAL A 8 7.03 -16.41 6.74
CA VAL A 8 7.55 -15.95 5.43
C VAL A 8 7.16 -14.50 5.15
N LEU A 9 6.02 -14.06 5.68
CA LEU A 9 5.57 -12.68 5.63
C LEU A 9 6.15 -11.92 6.82
N GLY A 10 7.44 -11.61 6.75
CA GLY A 10 8.15 -10.92 7.82
C GLY A 10 7.45 -9.62 8.23
N THR A 11 7.38 -9.37 9.53
CA THR A 11 6.94 -8.06 10.07
C THR A 11 8.12 -7.28 10.66
N HIS A 12 9.35 -7.68 10.31
CA HIS A 12 10.59 -7.11 10.81
C HIS A 12 10.88 -5.76 10.13
N ASN A 13 11.64 -4.89 10.81
CA ASN A 13 11.96 -3.56 10.29
C ASN A 13 12.60 -3.56 8.90
N GLU A 14 13.42 -4.57 8.60
CA GLU A 14 14.04 -4.74 7.28
C GLU A 14 12.99 -4.98 6.19
N GLU A 15 11.96 -5.75 6.51
CA GLU A 15 10.87 -6.06 5.59
C GLU A 15 9.97 -4.84 5.36
N LEU A 16 9.69 -4.06 6.40
CA LEU A 16 9.03 -2.76 6.26
C LEU A 16 9.84 -1.80 5.38
N ALA A 17 11.16 -1.74 5.58
CA ALA A 17 12.05 -0.92 4.76
C ALA A 17 12.06 -1.36 3.29
N ARG A 18 12.10 -2.67 3.03
CA ARG A 18 12.01 -3.26 1.69
C ARG A 18 10.69 -2.91 1.00
N LEU A 19 9.56 -3.10 1.68
CA LEU A 19 8.23 -2.79 1.14
C LEU A 19 8.06 -1.29 0.91
N GLY A 20 8.57 -0.44 1.80
CA GLY A 20 8.57 1.01 1.64
C GLY A 20 9.42 1.47 0.45
N LEU A 21 10.58 0.85 0.22
CA LEU A 21 11.40 1.11 -0.97
C LEU A 21 10.64 0.72 -2.24
N GLN A 22 10.05 -0.47 -2.27
CA GLN A 22 9.27 -0.95 -3.43
C GLN A 22 8.10 0.00 -3.73
N HIS A 23 7.34 0.40 -2.72
CA HIS A 23 6.26 1.36 -2.88
C HIS A 23 6.77 2.66 -3.52
N ARG A 24 7.86 3.27 -2.99
CA ARG A 24 8.39 4.54 -3.54
C ARG A 24 8.85 4.43 -4.99
N VAL A 25 9.49 3.33 -5.38
CA VAL A 25 9.96 3.10 -6.75
C VAL A 25 8.79 3.07 -7.74
N TRP A 26 7.68 2.42 -7.36
CA TRP A 26 6.51 2.25 -8.24
C TRP A 26 5.45 3.34 -8.09
N ARG A 27 5.57 4.22 -7.09
CA ARG A 27 4.55 5.22 -6.73
C ARG A 27 4.07 6.07 -7.92
N PRO A 28 4.93 6.65 -8.78
CA PRO A 28 4.45 7.44 -9.92
C PRO A 28 3.58 6.65 -10.90
N VAL A 29 3.91 5.37 -11.11
CA VAL A 29 3.19 4.49 -12.03
C VAL A 29 1.82 4.12 -11.46
N VAL A 30 1.75 3.79 -10.17
CA VAL A 30 0.47 3.40 -9.56
C VAL A 30 -0.49 4.59 -9.43
N LEU A 31 0.03 5.80 -9.18
CA LEU A 31 -0.78 7.02 -9.16
C LEU A 31 -1.41 7.31 -10.53
N ASP A 32 -0.66 7.18 -11.63
CA ASP A 32 -1.20 7.32 -12.99
C ASP A 32 -2.26 6.24 -13.28
N CYS A 33 -2.02 4.99 -12.87
CA CYS A 33 -3.00 3.91 -12.99
C CYS A 33 -4.32 4.21 -12.25
N TRP A 34 -4.24 4.66 -10.99
CA TRP A 34 -5.43 5.00 -10.21
C TRP A 34 -6.18 6.20 -10.77
N GLN A 35 -5.47 7.22 -11.27
CA GLN A 35 -6.08 8.34 -11.98
C GLN A 35 -6.84 7.87 -13.21
N ARG A 36 -6.23 7.00 -14.04
CA ARG A 36 -6.89 6.43 -15.24
C ARG A 36 -8.05 5.52 -14.91
N ALA A 37 -7.98 4.80 -13.79
CA ALA A 37 -9.10 4.02 -13.24
C ALA A 37 -10.21 4.92 -12.64
N GLY A 38 -9.98 6.23 -12.58
CA GLY A 38 -10.94 7.21 -12.08
C GLY A 38 -11.09 7.19 -10.56
N ILE A 39 -10.11 6.67 -9.80
CA ILE A 39 -10.10 6.84 -8.34
C ILE A 39 -9.93 8.33 -8.05
N THR A 40 -10.85 8.89 -7.27
CA THR A 40 -10.95 10.33 -7.06
C THR A 40 -11.70 10.64 -5.76
N VAL A 41 -11.78 11.94 -5.44
CA VAL A 41 -12.39 12.47 -4.22
C VAL A 41 -13.79 11.91 -3.99
N GLY A 42 -14.09 11.56 -2.74
CA GLY A 42 -15.39 11.04 -2.31
C GLY A 42 -15.63 9.56 -2.59
N LYS A 43 -14.72 8.86 -3.28
CA LYS A 43 -14.87 7.42 -3.52
C LYS A 43 -14.53 6.59 -2.29
N ARG A 44 -15.13 5.38 -2.23
CA ARG A 44 -14.76 4.33 -1.28
C ARG A 44 -13.99 3.25 -2.03
N VAL A 45 -12.76 3.01 -1.61
CA VAL A 45 -11.82 2.03 -2.19
C VAL A 45 -11.59 0.92 -1.17
N LEU A 46 -11.16 -0.26 -1.61
CA LEU A 46 -10.73 -1.35 -0.73
C LEU A 46 -9.31 -1.74 -1.14
N ASP A 47 -8.35 -1.61 -0.23
CA ASP A 47 -6.96 -2.06 -0.44
C ASP A 47 -6.79 -3.51 0.06
N VAL A 48 -6.92 -4.47 -0.87
CA VAL A 48 -6.81 -5.89 -0.55
C VAL A 48 -5.34 -6.29 -0.46
N GLY A 49 -4.92 -6.78 0.71
CA GLY A 49 -3.51 -7.11 0.95
C GLY A 49 -2.66 -5.87 1.23
N ALA A 50 -3.23 -4.87 1.90
CA ALA A 50 -2.61 -3.57 2.18
C ALA A 50 -1.21 -3.61 2.82
N GLY A 51 -0.83 -4.74 3.42
CA GLY A 51 0.48 -4.89 4.06
C GLY A 51 0.70 -3.78 5.10
N PRO A 52 1.83 -3.06 5.06
CA PRO A 52 2.09 -1.92 5.95
C PRO A 52 1.23 -0.67 5.70
N GLY A 53 0.38 -0.67 4.66
CA GLY A 53 -0.55 0.42 4.37
C GLY A 53 0.01 1.56 3.51
N TYR A 54 1.18 1.42 2.88
CA TYR A 54 1.76 2.49 2.06
C TYR A 54 0.83 2.91 0.89
N ALA A 55 0.23 1.94 0.20
CA ALA A 55 -0.74 2.23 -0.86
C ALA A 55 -2.05 2.80 -0.31
N ALA A 56 -2.55 2.27 0.81
CA ALA A 56 -3.74 2.77 1.48
C ALA A 56 -3.63 4.26 1.88
N VAL A 57 -2.45 4.72 2.32
CA VAL A 57 -2.22 6.14 2.64
C VAL A 57 -2.35 7.03 1.40
N ASP A 58 -1.70 6.66 0.30
CA ASP A 58 -1.84 7.41 -0.97
C ASP A 58 -3.30 7.43 -1.45
N LEU A 59 -3.99 6.29 -1.37
CA LEU A 59 -5.41 6.20 -1.72
C LEU A 59 -6.27 7.10 -0.82
N ALA A 60 -5.97 7.17 0.48
CA ALA A 60 -6.68 8.01 1.44
C ALA A 60 -6.50 9.50 1.11
N GLU A 61 -5.29 9.90 0.69
CA GLU A 61 -5.02 11.26 0.19
C GLU A 61 -5.83 11.57 -1.07
N ILE A 62 -5.96 10.61 -2.00
CA ILE A 62 -6.72 10.80 -3.26
C ILE A 62 -8.23 10.92 -3.01
N VAL A 63 -8.81 10.02 -2.20
CA VAL A 63 -10.26 10.01 -1.96
C VAL A 63 -10.72 11.10 -0.99
N GLY A 64 -9.80 11.64 -0.17
CA GLY A 64 -10.06 12.75 0.72
C GLY A 64 -11.05 12.43 1.85
N PRO A 65 -11.42 13.44 2.67
CA PRO A 65 -12.17 13.24 3.91
C PRO A 65 -13.63 12.80 3.70
N THR A 66 -14.17 12.94 2.50
CA THR A 66 -15.52 12.48 2.13
C THR A 66 -15.53 11.09 1.51
N GLY A 67 -14.36 10.52 1.23
CA GLY A 67 -14.18 9.17 0.74
C GLY A 67 -13.74 8.20 1.85
N GLY A 68 -13.21 7.05 1.45
CA GLY A 68 -12.62 6.09 2.38
C GLY A 68 -11.84 4.99 1.67
N VAL A 69 -10.92 4.34 2.40
CA VAL A 69 -10.12 3.21 1.95
C VAL A 69 -10.25 2.07 2.96
#